data_AF-A0A8X6F1U1-F1
#
_entry.id   AF-A0A8X6F1U1-F1
#
_cell.length_a   1.000
_cell.length_b   1.000
_cell.length_c   1.000
_cell.angle_alpha   90.00
_cell.angle_beta   90.00
_cell.angle_gamma   90.00
#
_symmetry.space_group_name_H-M   'P 1'
#
loop_
_entity.id
_entity.type
_entity.pdbx_description
1 polymer ?
#
loop_
_entity_poly.entity_id
_entity_poly.type
_entity_poly.pdbx_seq_one_letter_code
_entity_poly.pdbx_strand_id
1 'polypeptide(L)' 'MVISCNGRIVKNLSDSNLIDLFESEENSPSPLSFSGSVSHPDLLLAHPALPYKVQLKLIDIQGSAGHKFYFLVL' A
#
# COMPACT_ATOMS: atom_id res chain seq x y z
N MET A 1 4.60 -5.75 20.50
CA MET A 1 4.52 -5.32 19.09
C MET A 1 5.77 -5.81 18.37
N VAL A 2 5.66 -6.95 17.68
CA VAL A 2 6.79 -7.51 16.92
C VAL A 2 6.87 -6.74 15.60
N ILE A 3 7.77 -5.77 15.52
CA ILE A 3 8.08 -5.12 14.26
C ILE A 3 8.90 -6.12 13.46
N SER A 4 8.24 -6.83 12.54
CA SER A 4 8.89 -7.65 11.52
C SER A 4 10.04 -6.86 10.86
N CYS A 5 11.14 -7.54 10.54
CA CYS A 5 12.33 -6.97 9.88
C CYS A 5 11.97 -6.14 8.64
N ASN A 6 10.87 -6.50 7.96
CA ASN A 6 10.34 -5.82 6.78
C ASN A 6 9.78 -4.43 7.10
N GLY A 7 9.16 -4.23 8.28
CA GLY A 7 8.64 -2.92 8.69
C GLY A 7 9.74 -1.88 8.91
N ARG A 8 10.93 -2.32 9.31
CA ARG A 8 12.12 -1.44 9.42
C ARG A 8 12.65 -1.02 8.05
N ILE A 9 12.66 -1.92 7.08
CA ILE A 9 13.13 -1.63 5.72
C ILE A 9 12.21 -0.61 5.03
N VAL A 10 10.89 -0.80 5.14
CA VAL A 10 9.89 0.13 4.57
C VAL A 10 10.02 1.51 5.21
N LYS A 11 10.18 1.57 6.54
CA LYS A 11 10.38 2.84 7.25
C LYS A 11 11.66 3.54 6.80
N ASN A 12 12.77 2.82 6.71
CA ASN A 12 14.05 3.39 6.26
C ASN A 12 13.98 3.91 4.82
N LEU A 13 13.24 3.24 3.93
CA LEU A 13 13.03 3.71 2.55
C LEU A 13 12.19 4.99 2.52
N SER A 14 11.12 5.07 3.30
CA SER A 14 10.31 6.28 3.44
C SER A 14 11.12 7.44 4.05
N ASP A 15 11.97 7.16 5.05
CA ASP A 15 12.81 8.17 5.72
C ASP A 15 13.96 8.68 4.82
N SER A 16 14.22 8.02 3.68
CA SER A 16 15.33 8.36 2.79
C SER A 16 15.01 9.47 1.76
N ASN A 17 13.75 9.89 1.65
CA ASN A 17 13.24 10.79 0.59
C ASN A 17 13.50 10.31 -0.85
N LEU A 18 13.89 9.05 -1.06
CA LEU A 18 14.10 8.47 -2.39
C LEU A 18 12.81 7.88 -2.97
N ILE A 19 11.84 7.61 -2.11
CA ILE A 19 10.60 6.91 -2.41
C ILE A 19 9.50 7.50 -1.53
N ASP A 20 8.37 7.83 -2.14
CA ASP A 20 7.15 8.20 -1.43
C ASP A 20 6.22 6.99 -1.31
N LEU A 21 5.57 6.87 -0.16
CA LEU A 21 4.46 5.96 0.03
C LEU A 21 3.26 6.51 -0.74
N PHE A 22 2.71 5.69 -1.63
CA PHE A 22 1.52 6.02 -2.38
C PHE A 22 0.29 5.53 -1.64
N GLU A 23 -0.49 6.47 -1.10
CA GLU A 23 -1.76 6.17 -0.44
C GLU A 23 -2.91 6.23 -1.44
N SER A 24 -3.98 5.48 -1.17
CA SER A 24 -5.21 5.55 -1.96
C SER A 24 -5.92 6.88 -1.72
N GLU A 25 -6.83 7.29 -2.59
CA GLU A 25 -7.63 8.52 -2.39
C GLU A 25 -8.39 8.52 -1.04
N GLU A 26 -8.72 7.34 -0.52
CA GLU A 26 -9.41 7.15 0.75
C GLU A 26 -8.43 7.07 1.94
N ASN A 27 -7.12 7.26 1.72
CA ASN A 27 -6.02 6.97 2.65
C ASN A 27 -6.18 5.62 3.35
N SER A 28 -6.78 4.66 2.64
CA SER A 28 -7.15 3.36 3.18
C SER A 28 -6.17 2.31 2.65
N PRO A 29 -5.51 1.55 3.52
CA PRO A 29 -4.64 0.45 3.10
C PRO A 29 -5.47 -0.73 2.56
N SER A 30 -4.93 -1.48 1.59
CA SER A 30 -5.56 -2.73 1.12
C SER A 30 -5.61 -3.73 2.27
N PRO A 31 -6.81 -4.15 2.72
CA PRO A 31 -6.93 -5.15 3.78
C PRO A 31 -6.77 -6.55 3.20
N LEU A 32 -6.05 -7.43 3.91
CA LEU A 32 -6.03 -8.87 3.65
C LEU A 32 -6.55 -9.62 4.87
N SER A 33 -7.71 -10.27 4.76
CA SER A 33 -8.24 -11.07 5.88
C SER A 33 -7.79 -12.52 5.77
N PHE A 34 -7.03 -13.00 6.75
CA PHE A 34 -6.59 -14.40 6.83
C PHE A 34 -6.73 -14.93 8.26
N SER A 35 -7.41 -16.07 8.42
CA SER A 35 -7.60 -16.73 9.73
C SER A 35 -8.12 -15.80 10.83
N GLY A 36 -9.07 -14.92 10.52
CA GLY A 36 -9.68 -13.97 11.47
C GLY A 36 -8.81 -12.76 11.82
N SER A 37 -7.60 -12.65 11.27
CA SER A 37 -6.72 -11.48 11.42
C SER A 37 -6.75 -10.63 10.14
N VAL A 38 -6.73 -9.30 10.31
CA VAL A 38 -6.67 -8.35 9.18
C VAL A 38 -5.24 -7.82 9.02
N SER A 39 -4.69 -8.18 7.87
CA SER A 39 -3.48 -7.75 7.17
C SER A 39 -3.54 -6.38 6.51
N HIS A 40 -2.41 -5.66 6.36
CA HIS A 40 -2.22 -4.66 5.30
C HIS A 40 -0.87 -4.87 4.60
N PRO A 41 -0.69 -5.99 3.88
CA PRO A 41 0.62 -6.38 3.35
C PRO A 41 0.98 -5.64 2.05
N ASP A 42 -0.01 -5.08 1.36
CA ASP A 42 0.19 -4.46 0.06
C ASP A 42 0.69 -3.01 0.25
N LEU A 43 1.79 -2.68 -0.42
CA LEU A 43 2.42 -1.37 -0.38
C LEU A 43 2.61 -0.88 -1.81
N LEU A 44 2.27 0.38 -2.06
CA LEU A 44 2.63 1.06 -3.29
C LEU A 44 3.67 2.14 -2.99
N LEU A 45 4.76 2.08 -3.72
CA LEU A 45 5.92 2.95 -3.56
C LEU A 45 6.20 3.62 -4.91
N ALA A 46 6.42 4.94 -4.90
CA ALA A 46 6.69 5.70 -6.12
C ALA A 46 7.89 6.64 -5.96
N HIS A 47 8.48 7.04 -7.08
CA HIS A 47 9.46 8.13 -7.07
C HIS A 47 8.75 9.44 -6.65
N PRO A 48 9.37 10.32 -5.84
CA PRO A 48 8.75 11.57 -5.36
C PRO A 48 8.27 12.57 -6.44
N ALA A 49 8.54 12.29 -7.71
CA ALA A 49 8.10 13.11 -8.86
C ALA A 49 6.77 12.63 -9.47
N LEU A 50 6.27 11.46 -9.06
CA LEU A 50 5.03 10.83 -9.53
C LEU A 50 3.75 11.19 -8.74
N PRO A 51 3.76 11.47 -7.42
CA PRO A 51 2.54 11.60 -6.59
C PRO A 51 1.45 12.51 -7.14
N TYR A 52 1.83 13.67 -7.65
CA TYR A 52 0.87 14.67 -8.11
C TYR A 52 0.22 14.35 -9.46
N LYS A 53 0.68 13.29 -10.13
CA LYS A 53 0.24 12.93 -11.50
C LYS A 53 -0.63 11.70 -11.53
N VAL A 54 -0.90 11.08 -10.38
CA VAL A 54 -1.47 9.75 -10.35
C VAL A 54 -2.47 9.63 -9.21
N GLN A 55 -3.68 9.19 -9.52
CA GLN A 55 -4.69 8.84 -8.53
C GLN A 55 -4.70 7.33 -8.29
N LEU A 56 -4.76 6.93 -7.03
CA LEU A 56 -4.78 5.53 -6.62
C LEU A 56 -6.16 5.17 -6.06
N LYS A 57 -6.85 4.25 -6.74
CA LYS A 57 -8.16 3.76 -6.32
C LYS A 57 -8.08 2.32 -5.87
N LEU A 58 -8.75 2.00 -4.77
CA LEU A 58 -8.97 0.63 -4.36
C LEU A 58 -10.23 0.09 -5.04
N ILE A 59 -10.12 -1.07 -5.67
CA ILE A 59 -11.25 -1.77 -6.26
C ILE A 59 -11.41 -3.14 -5.62
N ASP A 60 -12.67 -3.48 -5.33
CA ASP A 60 -13.06 -4.79 -4.82
C ASP A 60 -13.45 -5.68 -5.99
N ILE A 61 -12.78 -6.82 -6.11
CA ILE A 61 -13.03 -7.80 -7.17
C ILE A 61 -13.40 -9.12 -6.50
N GLN A 62 -14.59 -9.63 -6.81
CA GLN A 62 -15.04 -10.92 -6.29
C GLN A 62 -14.07 -12.05 -6.71
N GLY A 63 -13.73 -12.91 -5.75
CA GLY A 63 -12.80 -14.02 -5.99
C GLY A 63 -11.32 -13.64 -5.90
N SER A 64 -11.00 -12.40 -5.52
CA SER A 64 -9.65 -12.09 -5.05
C SER A 64 -9.36 -12.95 -3.81
N ALA A 65 -8.11 -13.37 -3.62
CA ALA A 65 -7.69 -14.17 -2.46
C ALA A 65 -7.68 -13.36 -1.15
N GLY A 66 -8.71 -12.53 -0.92
CA GLY A 66 -8.83 -11.60 0.20
C GLY A 66 -8.13 -10.26 -0.02
N HIS A 67 -7.52 -10.02 -1.18
CA HIS A 67 -6.84 -8.76 -1.51
C HIS A 67 -7.78 -7.77 -2.21
N LYS A 68 -7.62 -6.47 -1.94
CA LYS A 68 -8.14 -5.43 -2.83
C LYS A 68 -7.11 -5.09 -3.89
N PHE A 69 -7.58 -4.70 -5.07
CA PHE A 69 -6.70 -4.30 -6.16
C PHE A 69 -6.51 -2.79 -6.17
N TYR A 70 -5.32 -2.36 -6.57
CA TYR A 70 -5.00 -0.97 -6.81
C TYR A 70 -5.16 -0.65 -8.30
N PHE A 71 -5.96 0.37 -8.61
CA PHE A 71 -6.08 0.92 -9.95
C PHE A 71 -5.38 2.26 -10.02
N LEU A 72 -4.43 2.37 -10.94
CA LEU A 72 -3.61 3.54 -11.15
C LEU A 72 -4.21 4.37 -12.29
N VAL A 73 -4.62 5.62 -12.01
CA VAL A 73 -5.13 6.56 -13.01
C VAL A 73 -4.09 7.65 -13.23
N LEU A 74 -3.65 7.83 -14.48
CA LEU A 74 -2.70 8.86 -14.93
C LEU A 74 -3.42 10.12 -15.43
#